data_AF-A0A2H3P0G3-F1
#
_entry.id   AF-A0A2H3P0G3-F1
#
_cell.length_a   1.000
_cell.length_b   1.000
_cell.length_c   1.000
_cell.angle_alpha   90.00
_cell.angle_beta   90.00
_cell.angle_gamma   90.00
#
_symmetry.space_group_name_H-M   'P 1'
#
loop_
_entity.id
_entity.type
_entity.pdbx_description
1 polymer ?
#
loop_
_entity_poly.entity_id
_entity_poly.type
_entity_poly.pdbx_seq_one_letter_code
_entity_poly.pdbx_strand_id
1 'polypeptide(L)'
;MIRLDHASIMTAALDEAIDFYVDVLGLTLRVVEDDPIREGRRRAMLTDDDGQDILEIMEVTEMEHPTVPGRGGIHHLGFALPSDAWHALRSRLDAEAYPYQEQENRLFVRDADGLVLEIEPR
;
A
#
# COMPACT_ATOMS: atom_id res chain seq x y z
N MET A 1 -7.71 -5.17 25.12
CA MET A 1 -6.80 -5.96 24.26
C MET A 1 -6.24 -5.02 23.21
N ILE A 2 -4.93 -4.98 23.03
CA ILE A 2 -4.28 -4.09 22.04
C ILE A 2 -4.12 -4.89 20.74
N ARG A 3 -4.38 -4.25 19.59
CA ARG A 3 -4.14 -4.79 18.24
C ARG A 3 -3.53 -3.69 17.36
N LEU A 4 -2.89 -4.10 16.27
CA LEU A 4 -2.64 -3.16 15.17
C LEU A 4 -3.99 -2.75 14.58
N ASP A 5 -4.19 -1.45 14.40
CA ASP A 5 -5.44 -0.92 13.86
C ASP A 5 -5.33 -0.78 12.34
N HIS A 6 -4.41 0.06 11.87
CA HIS A 6 -4.03 0.24 10.47
C HIS A 6 -2.56 0.69 10.39
N ALA A 7 -2.00 0.70 9.18
CA ALA A 7 -0.74 1.38 8.88
C ALA A 7 -1.02 2.73 8.20
N SER A 8 -0.20 3.74 8.48
CA SER A 8 -0.25 5.02 7.77
C SER A 8 1.03 5.22 6.97
N ILE A 9 0.90 5.54 5.69
CA ILE A 9 2.00 5.85 4.80
C ILE A 9 1.85 7.27 4.25
N MET A 10 2.95 7.80 3.70
CA MET A 10 2.98 9.12 3.10
C MET A 10 3.30 8.96 1.62
N THR A 11 2.70 9.80 0.79
CA THR A 11 2.93 9.87 -0.65
C THR A 11 2.99 11.31 -1.12
N ALA A 12 3.79 11.58 -2.16
CA ALA A 12 3.75 12.87 -2.84
C ALA A 12 2.60 12.96 -3.86
N ALA A 13 2.01 11.82 -4.27
CA ALA A 13 0.99 11.72 -5.32
C ALA A 13 -0.16 10.82 -4.85
N LEU A 14 -1.12 11.40 -4.11
CA LEU A 14 -2.19 10.64 -3.46
C LEU A 14 -3.02 9.79 -4.44
N ASP A 15 -3.42 10.37 -5.57
CA ASP A 15 -4.28 9.69 -6.52
C ASP A 15 -3.54 8.49 -7.16
N GLU A 16 -2.26 8.63 -7.49
CA GLU A 16 -1.42 7.54 -8.03
C GLU A 16 -1.21 6.42 -7.00
N ALA A 17 -1.02 6.77 -5.73
CA ALA A 17 -0.92 5.79 -4.65
C ALA A 17 -2.23 5.03 -4.46
N ILE A 18 -3.38 5.73 -4.47
CA ILE A 18 -4.71 5.09 -4.39
C ILE A 18 -4.88 4.10 -5.55
N ASP A 19 -4.61 4.52 -6.78
CA ASP A 19 -4.75 3.68 -7.97
C ASP A 19 -3.91 2.41 -7.83
N PHE A 20 -2.66 2.52 -7.35
CA PHE A 20 -1.83 1.35 -7.08
C PHE A 20 -2.48 0.39 -6.04
N TYR A 21 -2.89 0.89 -4.88
CA TYR A 21 -3.42 0.02 -3.83
C TYR A 21 -4.80 -0.56 -4.15
N VAL A 22 -5.61 0.14 -4.93
CA VAL A 22 -6.93 -0.33 -5.36
C VAL A 22 -6.81 -1.24 -6.57
N ASP A 23 -6.19 -0.79 -7.65
CA ASP A 23 -6.21 -1.50 -8.92
C ASP A 23 -5.16 -2.61 -8.98
N VAL A 24 -3.98 -2.40 -8.37
CA VAL A 24 -2.92 -3.41 -8.34
C VAL A 24 -3.08 -4.35 -7.14
N LEU A 25 -3.20 -3.81 -5.92
CA LEU A 25 -3.27 -4.68 -4.73
C LEU A 25 -4.68 -5.23 -4.47
N GLY A 26 -5.74 -4.53 -4.92
CA GLY A 26 -7.13 -4.97 -4.75
C GLY A 26 -7.80 -4.51 -3.46
N LEU A 27 -7.25 -3.50 -2.77
CA LEU A 27 -7.89 -2.94 -1.58
C LEU A 27 -9.12 -2.11 -1.95
N THR A 28 -10.03 -1.93 -0.99
CA THR A 28 -11.23 -1.10 -1.21
C THR A 28 -11.00 0.31 -0.70
N LEU A 29 -11.16 1.32 -1.57
CA LEU A 29 -11.16 2.72 -1.15
C LEU A 29 -12.43 3.03 -0.36
N ARG A 30 -12.29 3.37 0.92
CA ARG A 30 -13.42 3.75 1.78
C ARG A 30 -13.77 5.22 1.64
N VAL A 31 -12.78 6.11 1.73
CA VAL A 31 -12.98 7.56 1.68
C VAL A 31 -11.70 8.27 1.27
N VAL A 32 -11.86 9.40 0.56
CA VAL A 32 -10.84 10.45 0.40
C VAL A 32 -11.41 11.71 1.05
N GLU A 33 -10.64 12.33 1.94
CA GLU A 33 -11.07 13.52 2.69
C GLU A 33 -9.90 14.46 2.95
N ASP A 34 -10.20 15.69 3.38
CA ASP A 34 -9.18 16.65 3.78
C ASP A 34 -8.42 16.14 5.03
N ASP A 35 -7.10 16.33 5.05
CA ASP A 35 -6.27 16.01 6.22
C ASP A 35 -6.64 16.99 7.36
N PRO A 36 -7.06 16.49 8.54
CA PRO A 36 -7.50 17.34 9.65
C PRO A 36 -6.35 18.12 10.31
N ILE A 37 -5.10 17.78 10.01
CA ILE A 37 -3.89 18.35 10.58
C ILE A 37 -3.16 19.23 9.55
N ARG A 38 -3.14 18.82 8.27
CA ARG A 38 -2.42 19.52 7.19
C ARG A 38 -3.38 20.24 6.26
N GLU A 39 -3.49 21.55 6.44
CA GLU A 39 -4.34 22.40 5.61
C GLU A 39 -4.00 22.26 4.12
N GLY A 40 -5.02 22.04 3.29
CA GLY A 40 -4.89 21.89 1.84
C GLY A 40 -4.32 20.54 1.38
N ARG A 41 -4.15 19.57 2.28
CA ARG A 41 -3.77 18.19 1.95
C ARG A 41 -4.96 17.25 2.08
N ARG A 42 -4.88 16.13 1.37
CA ARG A 42 -5.88 15.05 1.44
C ARG A 42 -5.29 13.78 2.07
N ARG A 43 -6.15 12.94 2.60
CA ARG A 43 -5.84 11.56 2.99
C ARG A 43 -6.88 10.59 2.46
N ALA A 44 -6.47 9.35 2.27
CA ALA A 44 -7.36 8.25 1.91
C ALA A 44 -7.31 7.14 2.95
N MET A 45 -8.46 6.50 3.20
CA MET A 45 -8.54 5.28 4.00
C MET A 45 -8.98 4.11 3.13
N LEU A 46 -8.24 3.01 3.21
CA LEU A 46 -8.48 1.78 2.47
C LEU A 46 -8.76 0.62 3.43
N THR A 47 -9.68 -0.26 3.02
CA THR A 47 -10.11 -1.42 3.79
C THR A 47 -9.72 -2.73 3.13
N ASP A 48 -9.69 -3.79 3.93
CA ASP A 48 -9.74 -5.17 3.44
C ASP A 48 -11.14 -5.56 2.96
N ASP A 49 -11.29 -6.83 2.54
CA ASP A 49 -12.55 -7.42 2.06
C ASP A 49 -13.64 -7.48 3.15
N ASP A 50 -13.27 -7.46 4.43
CA ASP A 50 -14.18 -7.47 5.57
C ASP A 50 -14.62 -6.04 5.97
N GLY A 51 -14.13 -5.01 5.28
CA GLY A 51 -14.41 -3.60 5.54
C GLY A 51 -13.65 -3.03 6.74
N GLN A 52 -12.62 -3.72 7.22
CA GLN A 52 -11.74 -3.23 8.27
C GLN A 52 -10.72 -2.26 7.67
N ASP A 53 -10.59 -1.07 8.26
CA ASP A 53 -9.54 -0.11 7.91
C ASP A 53 -8.17 -0.75 8.12
N ILE A 54 -7.32 -0.75 7.09
CA ILE A 54 -5.96 -1.35 7.15
C ILE A 54 -4.85 -0.40 6.68
N LEU A 55 -5.14 0.55 5.80
CA LEU A 55 -4.14 1.45 5.22
C LEU A 55 -4.67 2.87 5.08
N GLU A 56 -3.98 3.81 5.72
CA GLU A 56 -4.14 5.25 5.51
C GLU A 56 -3.02 5.77 4.62
N ILE A 57 -3.37 6.54 3.59
CA ILE A 57 -2.43 7.19 2.68
C ILE A 57 -2.56 8.70 2.86
N MET A 58 -1.49 9.36 3.31
CA MET A 58 -1.45 10.81 3.55
C MET A 58 -0.66 11.53 2.47
N GLU A 59 -1.24 12.60 1.90
CA GLU A 59 -0.56 13.46 0.94
C GLU A 59 0.44 14.39 1.64
N VAL A 60 1.73 14.25 1.30
CA VAL A 60 2.82 15.08 1.80
C VAL A 60 3.74 15.44 0.62
N THR A 61 3.49 16.59 -0.02
CA THR A 61 4.23 16.95 -1.24
C THR A 61 5.62 17.55 -0.96
N GLU A 62 5.94 17.85 0.29
CA GLU A 62 7.26 18.32 0.71
C GLU A 62 8.28 17.17 0.83
N MET A 63 7.90 15.93 0.48
CA MET A 63 8.81 14.79 0.44
C MET A 63 9.78 14.92 -0.75
N GLU A 64 10.88 15.65 -0.56
CA GLU A 64 11.92 15.84 -1.59
C GLU A 64 12.73 14.57 -1.87
N HIS A 65 12.63 13.52 -1.04
CA HIS A 65 13.46 12.32 -1.18
C HIS A 65 12.64 11.04 -0.97
N PRO A 66 12.81 10.00 -1.81
CA PRO A 66 12.23 8.70 -1.56
C PRO A 66 12.69 8.16 -0.20
N THR A 67 11.82 7.40 0.47
CA THR A 67 12.11 6.77 1.76
C THR A 67 13.46 6.06 1.71
N VAL A 68 14.45 6.56 2.45
CA VAL A 68 15.76 5.90 2.58
C VAL A 68 15.60 4.75 3.58
N PRO A 69 15.82 3.48 3.19
CA PRO A 69 15.76 2.36 4.13
C PRO A 69 16.73 2.60 5.30
N GLY A 70 16.22 2.55 6.53
CA GLY A 70 16.99 2.91 7.71
C GLY A 70 16.27 2.64 9.02
N ARG A 71 17.02 2.72 10.13
CA ARG A 71 16.46 2.52 11.48
C ARG A 71 15.42 3.61 11.78
N GLY A 72 14.24 3.20 12.22
CA GLY A 72 13.15 4.09 12.63
C GLY A 72 12.05 4.32 11.59
N GLY A 73 12.21 3.82 10.35
CA GLY A 73 11.17 3.81 9.33
C GLY A 73 10.47 2.46 9.20
N ILE A 74 9.32 2.43 8.53
CA ILE A 74 8.68 1.19 8.08
C ILE A 74 9.60 0.54 7.05
N HIS A 75 9.99 -0.71 7.28
CA HIS A 75 10.89 -1.44 6.38
C HIS A 75 10.15 -2.02 5.18
N HIS A 76 8.99 -2.64 5.44
CA HIS A 76 8.03 -3.10 4.44
C HIS A 76 6.63 -3.21 5.07
N LEU A 77 5.60 -3.33 4.24
CA LEU A 77 4.26 -3.72 4.66
C LEU A 77 3.95 -5.14 4.14
N GLY A 78 3.49 -6.01 5.04
CA GLY A 78 3.14 -7.40 4.75
C GLY A 78 1.64 -7.58 4.54
N PHE A 79 1.25 -8.26 3.46
CA PHE A 79 -0.13 -8.64 3.16
C PHE A 79 -0.24 -10.15 2.96
N ALA A 80 -1.30 -10.74 3.50
CA ALA A 80 -1.63 -12.14 3.29
C ALA A 80 -2.90 -12.24 2.44
N LEU A 81 -2.81 -12.94 1.30
CA LEU A 81 -3.92 -13.10 0.36
C LEU A 81 -4.36 -14.57 0.28
N PRO A 82 -5.66 -14.85 0.07
CA PRO A 82 -6.08 -16.17 -0.43
C PRO A 82 -5.22 -16.62 -1.62
N SER A 83 -4.87 -17.91 -1.67
CA SER A 83 -3.95 -18.44 -2.70
C SER A 83 -4.39 -18.13 -4.15
N ASP A 84 -5.69 -18.14 -4.43
CA ASP A 84 -6.27 -17.75 -5.73
C ASP A 84 -6.10 -16.25 -6.01
N ALA A 85 -6.36 -15.39 -5.02
CA ALA A 85 -6.13 -13.95 -5.12
C ALA A 85 -4.64 -13.62 -5.31
N TRP A 86 -3.74 -14.36 -4.65
CA TRP A 86 -2.30 -14.25 -4.84
C TRP A 86 -1.86 -14.57 -6.28
N HIS A 87 -2.38 -15.66 -6.85
CA HIS A 87 -2.12 -16.00 -8.26
C HIS A 87 -2.70 -14.98 -9.24
N ALA A 88 -3.87 -14.42 -8.92
CA ALA A 88 -4.50 -13.37 -9.72
C ALA A 88 -3.68 -12.08 -9.69
N LEU A 89 -3.18 -11.68 -8.51
CA LEU A 89 -2.27 -10.53 -8.37
C LEU A 89 -1.00 -10.72 -9.19
N ARG A 90 -0.32 -11.88 -9.05
CA ARG A 90 0.87 -12.19 -9.84
C ARG A 90 0.61 -12.05 -11.34
N SER A 91 -0.51 -12.60 -11.81
CA SER A 91 -0.88 -12.54 -13.22
C SER A 91 -1.13 -11.11 -13.71
N ARG A 92 -1.67 -10.23 -12.84
CA ARG A 92 -1.88 -8.80 -13.14
C ARG A 92 -0.55 -8.06 -13.24
N LEU A 93 0.35 -8.27 -12.28
CA LEU A 93 1.70 -7.70 -12.32
C LEU A 93 2.44 -8.11 -13.60
N ASP A 94 2.35 -9.38 -14.01
CA ASP A 94 2.92 -9.87 -15.27
C ASP A 94 2.27 -9.19 -16.50
N ALA A 95 0.95 -9.06 -16.52
CA ALA A 95 0.21 -8.48 -17.65
C ALA A 95 0.47 -6.98 -17.85
N GLU A 96 0.67 -6.25 -16.76
CA GLU A 96 0.97 -4.82 -16.76
C GLU A 96 2.48 -4.54 -16.85
N ALA A 97 3.31 -5.59 -16.91
CA ALA A 97 4.77 -5.51 -16.85
C ALA A 97 5.26 -4.72 -15.62
N TYR A 98 4.54 -4.81 -14.51
CA TYR A 98 4.89 -4.15 -13.26
C TYR A 98 6.05 -4.89 -12.59
N PRO A 99 7.17 -4.23 -12.22
CA PRO A 99 8.32 -4.91 -11.63
C PRO A 99 8.01 -5.52 -10.26
N TYR A 100 8.32 -6.81 -10.10
CA TYR A 100 8.30 -7.50 -8.80
C TYR A 100 9.42 -8.53 -8.71
N GLN A 101 9.70 -9.00 -7.49
CA GLN A 101 10.54 -10.17 -7.24
C GLN A 101 9.71 -11.26 -6.59
N GLU A 102 9.96 -12.51 -6.97
CA GLU A 102 9.36 -13.68 -6.34
C GLU A 102 10.45 -14.47 -5.60
N GLN A 103 10.26 -14.69 -4.30
CA GLN A 103 11.17 -15.50 -3.49
C GLN A 103 10.35 -16.29 -2.47
N GLU A 104 10.61 -17.61 -2.38
CA GLU A 104 9.97 -18.49 -1.40
C GLU A 104 8.43 -18.36 -1.38
N ASN A 105 7.82 -18.25 -2.57
CA ASN A 105 6.37 -18.12 -2.75
C ASN A 105 5.78 -16.80 -2.20
N ARG A 106 6.61 -15.76 -2.09
CA ARG A 106 6.22 -14.39 -1.73
C ARG A 106 6.53 -13.44 -2.88
N LEU A 107 5.68 -12.45 -3.07
CA LEU A 107 5.91 -11.36 -4.03
C LEU A 107 6.44 -10.15 -3.27
N PHE A 108 7.49 -9.55 -3.80
CA PHE A 108 8.04 -8.29 -3.35
C PHE A 108 7.81 -7.23 -4.43
N VAL A 109 6.93 -6.29 -4.13
CA VAL A 109 6.52 -5.21 -5.04
C VAL A 109 6.89 -3.88 -4.42
N ARG A 110 7.21 -2.87 -5.24
CA ARG A 110 7.33 -1.49 -4.77
C ARG A 110 6.09 -0.71 -5.16
N ASP A 111 5.53 0.03 -4.21
CA ASP A 111 4.45 0.98 -4.50
C ASP A 111 4.96 2.21 -5.28
N ALA A 112 4.08 3.17 -5.51
CA ALA A 112 4.37 4.40 -6.25
C ALA A 112 5.55 5.21 -5.68
N ASP A 113 5.76 5.20 -4.36
CA ASP A 113 6.82 5.96 -3.67
C ASP A 113 8.03 5.07 -3.29
N GLY A 114 8.01 3.80 -3.68
CA GLY A 114 9.10 2.86 -3.49
C GLY A 114 9.08 2.06 -2.18
N LEU A 115 8.02 2.16 -1.37
CA LEU A 115 7.82 1.30 -0.20
C LEU A 115 7.72 -0.15 -0.63
N VAL A 116 8.43 -1.02 0.08
CA VAL A 116 8.42 -2.46 -0.22
C VAL A 116 7.17 -3.09 0.37
N LEU A 117 6.43 -3.81 -0.45
CA LEU A 117 5.32 -4.67 -0.06
C LEU A 117 5.76 -6.13 -0.16
N GLU A 118 5.50 -6.89 0.88
CA GLU A 118 5.70 -8.34 0.93
C GLU A 118 4.32 -9.02 0.92
N ILE A 119 4.07 -9.88 -0.06
CA ILE A 119 2.75 -10.45 -0.29
C ILE A 119 2.85 -11.97 -0.32
N GLU A 120 2.28 -12.62 0.69
CA GLU A 120 2.32 -14.07 0.85
C GLU A 120 0.92 -14.70 0.69
N PRO A 121 0.82 -15.93 0.17
CA PRO A 121 -0.42 -16.67 0.15
C PRO A 121 -0.74 -17.24 1.54
N ARG A 122 -2.03 -17.25 1.89
CA ARG A 122 -2.57 -17.89 3.09
C ARG A 122 -3.33 -19.19 2.77
#